data_AF-A0A8D8A5N0-F1
#
_entry.id   AF-A0A8D8A5N0-F1
#
_cell.length_a   1.000
_cell.length_b   1.000
_cell.length_c   1.000
_cell.angle_alpha   90.00
_cell.angle_beta   90.00
_cell.angle_gamma   90.00
#
_symmetry.space_group_name_H-M   'P 1'
#
loop_
_entity.id
_entity.type
_entity.pdbx_description
1 polymer ?
#
loop_
_entity_poly.entity_id
_entity_poly.type
_entity_poly.pdbx_seq_one_letter_code
_entity_poly.pdbx_strand_id
1 'polypeptide(L)'
;QNAITLKGSAAIISEYLNYGINSILFQRGIYPPEQFTSVQQYGLTILMSKDEKIIAFLRNVLTQVQDWLGQNQVDKISMIITNVHTKEVLECWDFKVQNELGDSASKLDPNNPPTSSKELKKIQAEIRDVMRQIAATIS
;
A
#
# COMPACT_ATOMS: atom_id res chain seq x y z
N GLN A 1 -7.16 13.66 9.48
CA GLN A 1 -7.40 12.33 8.87
C GLN A 1 -6.69 12.32 7.52
N ASN A 2 -5.80 11.36 7.31
CA ASN A 2 -5.05 11.25 6.07
C ASN A 2 -5.77 10.24 5.18
N ALA A 3 -6.17 10.64 3.96
CA ALA A 3 -6.88 9.76 3.04
C ALA A 3 -6.07 9.57 1.75
N ILE A 4 -5.81 8.32 1.39
CA ILE A 4 -5.09 7.89 0.19
C ILE A 4 -6.05 7.07 -0.65
N THR A 5 -6.17 7.37 -1.94
CA THR A 5 -7.05 6.61 -2.85
C THR A 5 -6.22 5.62 -3.65
N LEU A 6 -6.60 4.35 -3.62
CA LEU A 6 -5.94 3.26 -4.34
C LEU A 6 -6.82 2.81 -5.51
N LYS A 7 -6.21 2.69 -6.69
CA LYS A 7 -6.84 2.23 -7.93
C LYS A 7 -6.02 1.08 -8.51
N GLY A 8 -6.67 0.15 -9.21
CA GLY A 8 -5.98 -0.96 -9.90
C GLY A 8 -6.53 -2.33 -9.52
N SER A 9 -5.82 -3.37 -9.94
CA SER A 9 -6.17 -4.76 -9.60
C SER A 9 -5.93 -5.04 -8.11
N ALA A 10 -6.57 -6.08 -7.58
CA ALA A 10 -6.39 -6.49 -6.19
C ALA A 10 -4.91 -6.69 -5.81
N ALA A 11 -4.11 -7.31 -6.69
CA ALA A 11 -2.68 -7.53 -6.48
C ALA A 11 -1.90 -6.21 -6.40
N ILE A 12 -2.20 -5.26 -7.29
CA ILE A 12 -1.55 -3.95 -7.32
C ILE A 12 -1.91 -3.14 -6.07
N ILE A 13 -3.19 -3.14 -5.67
CA ILE A 13 -3.66 -2.44 -4.47
C ILE A 13 -3.02 -3.02 -3.21
N SER A 14 -2.91 -4.36 -3.10
CA SER A 14 -2.19 -5.01 -1.99
C SER A 14 -0.71 -4.63 -1.95
N GLU A 15 -0.07 -4.49 -3.10
CA GLU A 15 1.31 -4.00 -3.18
C GLU A 15 1.43 -2.54 -2.70
N TYR A 16 0.49 -1.67 -3.11
CA TYR A 16 0.43 -0.28 -2.67
C TYR A 16 0.27 -0.15 -1.16
N LEU A 17 -0.59 -0.97 -0.56
CA LEU A 17 -0.76 -1.03 0.88
C LEU A 17 0.54 -1.44 1.57
N ASN A 18 1.26 -2.43 1.03
CA ASN A 18 2.53 -2.87 1.61
C ASN A 18 3.56 -1.73 1.65
N TYR A 19 3.76 -1.04 0.53
CA TYR A 19 4.71 0.07 0.44
C TYR A 19 4.29 1.26 1.28
N GLY A 20 2.99 1.60 1.28
CA GLY A 20 2.45 2.70 2.05
C GLY A 20 2.61 2.47 3.56
N ILE A 21 2.27 1.28 4.04
CA ILE A 21 2.42 0.92 5.46
C ILE A 21 3.89 0.96 5.86
N ASN A 22 4.80 0.34 5.11
CA ASN A 22 6.24 0.37 5.42
C ASN A 22 6.78 1.81 5.46
N SER A 23 6.32 2.67 4.57
CA SER A 23 6.72 4.09 4.56
C SER A 23 6.25 4.83 5.79
N ILE A 24 4.99 4.63 6.21
CA ILE A 24 4.45 5.25 7.43
C ILE A 24 5.22 4.75 8.66
N LEU A 25 5.49 3.43 8.75
CA LEU A 25 6.25 2.84 9.85
C LEU A 25 7.65 3.46 9.98
N PHE A 26 8.34 3.65 8.87
CA PHE A 26 9.66 4.29 8.84
C PHE A 26 9.58 5.77 9.21
N GLN A 27 8.73 6.53 8.52
CA GLN A 27 8.68 7.99 8.64
C GLN A 27 8.17 8.47 10.00
N ARG A 28 7.27 7.71 10.65
CA ARG A 28 6.78 8.01 12.00
C ARG A 28 7.68 7.42 13.10
N GLY A 29 8.77 6.73 12.74
CA GLY A 29 9.71 6.15 13.69
C GLY A 29 9.08 5.05 14.56
N ILE A 30 8.08 4.33 14.04
CA ILE A 30 7.44 3.21 14.76
C ILE A 30 8.41 2.05 14.92
N TYR A 31 9.29 1.86 13.92
CA TYR A 31 10.40 0.93 13.95
C TYR A 31 11.73 1.65 13.74
N PRO A 32 12.85 1.16 14.31
CA PRO A 32 14.16 1.79 14.13
C PRO A 32 14.61 1.83 12.67
N PRO A 33 15.28 2.90 12.22
CA PRO A 33 15.67 3.07 10.82
C PRO A 33 16.63 1.96 10.32
N GLU A 34 17.47 1.42 11.18
CA GLU A 34 18.38 0.31 10.88
C GLU A 34 17.66 -0.99 10.54
N GLN A 35 16.38 -1.12 10.90
CA GLN A 35 15.53 -2.25 10.54
C GLN A 35 14.91 -2.12 9.15
N PHE A 36 15.20 -1.05 8.40
CA PHE A 36 14.74 -0.89 7.02
C PHE A 36 15.86 -1.13 6.01
N THR A 37 15.48 -1.46 4.79
CA THR A 37 16.36 -1.53 3.62
C THR A 37 15.72 -0.85 2.43
N SER A 38 16.56 -0.25 1.60
CA SER A 38 16.14 0.35 0.33
C SER A 38 15.88 -0.74 -0.71
N VAL A 39 14.69 -0.74 -1.29
CA VAL A 39 14.31 -1.59 -2.42
C VAL A 39 13.96 -0.68 -3.59
N GLN A 40 14.50 -0.98 -4.77
CA GLN A 40 14.15 -0.28 -6.00
C GLN A 40 12.91 -0.93 -6.60
N GLN A 41 11.80 -0.20 -6.62
CA GLN A 41 10.54 -0.65 -7.21
C GLN A 41 9.93 0.46 -8.03
N TYR A 42 9.49 0.15 -9.26
CA TYR A 42 8.81 1.12 -10.12
C TYR A 42 9.61 2.42 -10.39
N GLY A 43 10.94 2.34 -10.34
CA GLY A 43 11.83 3.49 -10.48
C GLY A 43 11.89 4.40 -9.23
N LEU A 44 11.46 3.89 -8.07
CA LEU A 44 11.48 4.56 -6.77
C LEU A 44 12.30 3.75 -5.77
N THR A 45 13.08 4.46 -4.96
CA THR A 45 13.69 3.88 -3.77
C THR A 45 12.66 3.88 -2.63
N ILE A 46 12.24 2.69 -2.20
CA ILE A 46 11.28 2.50 -1.11
C ILE A 46 11.97 1.82 0.07
N LEU A 47 11.70 2.30 1.29
CA LEU A 47 12.21 1.68 2.50
C LEU A 47 11.25 0.59 2.98
N MET A 48 11.76 -0.64 3.07
CA MET A 48 11.02 -1.82 3.48
C MET A 48 11.61 -2.38 4.77
N SER A 49 10.76 -2.81 5.70
CA SER A 49 11.22 -3.45 6.93
C SER A 49 11.93 -4.78 6.64
N LYS A 50 12.94 -5.08 7.46
CA LYS A 50 13.67 -6.36 7.54
C LYS A 50 13.23 -7.19 8.76
N ASP A 51 12.40 -6.64 9.64
CA ASP A 51 11.92 -7.37 10.82
C ASP A 51 10.93 -8.46 10.42
N GLU A 52 11.27 -9.72 10.69
CA GLU A 52 10.50 -10.88 10.25
C GLU A 52 9.07 -10.89 10.81
N LYS A 53 8.85 -10.33 12.01
CA LYS A 53 7.54 -10.32 12.64
C LYS A 53 6.58 -9.40 11.90
N ILE A 54 6.99 -8.17 11.59
CA ILE A 54 6.15 -7.24 10.83
C ILE A 54 5.98 -7.69 9.38
N ILE A 55 7.02 -8.27 8.77
CA ILE A 55 6.92 -8.85 7.42
C ILE A 55 5.88 -9.98 7.39
N ALA A 56 5.94 -10.91 8.35
CA ALA A 56 4.99 -12.02 8.44
C ALA A 56 3.56 -11.54 8.74
N PHE A 57 3.41 -10.58 9.64
CA PHE A 57 2.12 -9.97 9.95
C PHE A 57 1.49 -9.31 8.72
N LEU A 58 2.24 -8.42 8.05
CA LEU A 58 1.75 -7.71 6.87
C LEU A 58 1.44 -8.68 5.74
N ARG A 59 2.28 -9.69 5.50
CA ARG A 59 2.01 -10.73 4.51
C ARG A 59 0.67 -11.44 4.77
N ASN A 60 0.41 -11.88 6.00
CA ASN A 60 -0.84 -12.57 6.32
C ASN A 60 -2.07 -11.66 6.12
N VAL A 61 -1.98 -10.41 6.58
CA VAL A 61 -3.07 -9.44 6.44
C VAL A 61 -3.30 -9.09 4.97
N LEU A 62 -2.25 -8.80 4.22
CA LEU A 62 -2.34 -8.36 2.83
C LEU A 62 -2.79 -9.47 1.88
N THR A 63 -2.45 -10.74 2.17
CA THR A 63 -3.02 -11.88 1.43
C THR A 63 -4.54 -11.92 1.58
N GLN A 64 -5.05 -11.81 2.80
CA GLN A 64 -6.50 -11.82 3.04
C GLN A 64 -7.19 -10.59 2.43
N VAL A 65 -6.57 -9.42 2.51
CA VAL A 65 -7.06 -8.19 1.89
C VAL A 65 -7.10 -8.33 0.36
N GLN A 66 -6.10 -8.97 -0.25
CA GLN A 66 -6.08 -9.22 -1.70
C GLN A 66 -7.28 -10.07 -2.14
N ASP A 67 -7.62 -11.10 -1.38
CA ASP A 67 -8.78 -11.96 -1.68
C ASP A 67 -10.10 -11.19 -1.60
N TRP A 68 -10.26 -10.33 -0.59
CA TRP A 68 -11.45 -9.49 -0.46
C TRP A 68 -11.51 -8.38 -1.52
N LEU A 69 -10.38 -7.79 -1.89
CA LEU A 69 -10.27 -6.84 -2.98
C LEU A 69 -10.71 -7.48 -4.31
N GLY A 70 -10.27 -8.72 -4.58
CA GLY A 70 -10.66 -9.47 -5.77
C GLY A 70 -12.15 -9.81 -5.83
N GLN A 71 -12.82 -9.87 -4.66
CA GLN A 71 -14.27 -10.05 -4.53
C GLN A 71 -15.05 -8.73 -4.49
N ASN A 72 -14.38 -7.58 -4.62
CA ASN A 72 -14.97 -6.25 -4.45
C ASN A 72 -15.65 -6.04 -3.07
N GLN A 73 -15.09 -6.64 -2.00
CA GLN A 73 -15.64 -6.59 -0.63
C GLN A 73 -14.95 -5.56 0.28
N VAL A 74 -14.02 -4.76 -0.24
CA VAL A 74 -13.26 -3.78 0.54
C VAL A 74 -13.44 -2.39 -0.04
N ASP A 75 -14.10 -1.51 0.72
CA ASP A 75 -14.24 -0.10 0.36
C ASP A 75 -13.10 0.78 0.93
N LYS A 76 -12.57 0.38 2.09
CA LYS A 76 -11.58 1.16 2.83
C LYS A 76 -10.78 0.30 3.80
N ILE A 77 -9.48 0.56 3.89
CA ILE A 77 -8.58 0.00 4.90
C ILE A 77 -8.02 1.15 5.73
N SER A 78 -8.02 1.04 7.06
CA SER A 78 -7.55 2.12 7.94
C SER A 78 -6.37 1.65 8.78
N MET A 79 -5.24 2.34 8.71
CA MET A 79 -4.09 2.16 9.61
C MET A 79 -4.14 3.22 10.70
N ILE A 80 -4.18 2.79 11.96
CA ILE A 80 -4.33 3.67 13.11
C ILE A 80 -3.08 3.58 13.98
N ILE A 81 -2.50 4.74 14.30
CA ILE A 81 -1.41 4.85 15.27
C ILE A 81 -2.00 5.38 16.57
N THR A 82 -1.86 4.62 17.64
CA THR A 82 -2.37 4.97 18.96
C THR A 82 -1.27 5.05 19.99
N ASN A 83 -1.42 5.92 20.98
CA ASN A 83 -0.59 5.88 22.17
C ASN A 83 -0.90 4.61 22.98
N VAL A 84 0.13 3.82 23.27
CA VAL A 84 -0.03 2.51 23.94
C VAL A 84 -0.57 2.66 25.37
N HIS A 85 -0.24 3.75 26.06
CA HIS A 85 -0.64 4.02 27.44
C HIS A 85 -2.02 4.67 27.53
N THR A 86 -2.23 5.78 26.81
CA THR A 86 -3.50 6.56 26.91
C THR A 86 -4.62 6.01 26.03
N LYS A 87 -4.30 5.13 25.07
CA LYS A 87 -5.21 4.64 24.01
C LYS A 87 -5.74 5.73 23.08
N GLU A 88 -5.17 6.92 23.16
CA GLU A 88 -5.49 8.03 22.27
C GLU A 88 -5.04 7.73 20.83
N VAL A 89 -5.91 8.05 19.87
CA VAL A 89 -5.59 7.97 18.45
C VAL A 89 -4.74 9.17 18.06
N LEU A 90 -3.48 8.91 17.69
CA LEU A 90 -2.54 9.93 17.25
C LEU A 90 -2.69 10.20 15.75
N GLU A 91 -2.77 9.13 14.96
CA GLU A 91 -2.96 9.23 13.51
C GLU A 91 -3.92 8.16 13.00
N CYS A 92 -4.66 8.50 11.95
CA CYS A 92 -5.54 7.58 11.23
C CYS A 92 -5.38 7.81 9.73
N TRP A 93 -4.91 6.77 9.04
CA TRP A 93 -4.61 6.72 7.62
C TRP A 93 -5.62 5.83 6.91
N ASP A 94 -6.54 6.47 6.20
CA ASP A 94 -7.60 5.84 5.42
C ASP A 94 -7.11 5.57 3.99
N PHE A 95 -6.90 4.30 3.64
CA PHE A 95 -6.70 3.83 2.27
C PHE A 95 -8.05 3.49 1.66
N LYS A 96 -8.61 4.42 0.88
CA LYS A 96 -9.88 4.24 0.18
C LYS A 96 -9.65 3.47 -1.10
N VAL A 97 -10.38 2.38 -1.29
CA VAL A 97 -10.30 1.53 -2.46
C VAL A 97 -11.31 2.04 -3.48
N GLN A 98 -10.84 2.37 -4.67
CA GLN A 98 -11.70 2.62 -5.82
C GLN A 98 -11.53 1.45 -6.78
N ASN A 99 -12.40 0.45 -6.63
CA ASN A 99 -12.51 -0.61 -7.62
C ASN A 99 -13.12 -0.03 -8.89
N GLU A 100 -12.36 -0.05 -9.98
CA GLU A 100 -12.90 0.23 -11.31
C GLU A 100 -13.82 -0.94 -11.69
N LEU A 101 -15.11 -0.81 -11.34
CA LEU A 101 -16.18 -1.66 -11.85
C LEU A 101 -16.34 -1.38 -13.35
N GLY A 102 -15.49 -2.02 -14.16
CA GLY A 102 -15.69 -2.25 -15.58
C GLY A 102 -15.58 -1.03 -16.49
N ASP A 103 -14.43 -0.92 -17.18
CA ASP A 103 -14.44 -0.59 -18.61
C ASP A 103 -13.35 -1.33 -19.37
N SER A 104 -13.18 -2.60 -19.03
CA SER A 104 -12.45 -3.58 -19.82
C SER A 104 -12.69 -4.98 -19.25
N ALA A 105 -13.69 -5.65 -19.81
CA ALA A 105 -13.59 -7.09 -20.04
C ALA A 105 -12.45 -7.44 -21.02
N SER A 106 -11.29 -6.77 -20.96
CA SER A 106 -10.04 -7.24 -21.55
C SER A 106 -9.33 -8.05 -20.49
N LYS A 107 -9.72 -9.33 -20.42
CA LYS A 107 -8.96 -10.47 -19.90
C LYS A 107 -7.60 -10.09 -19.29
N LEU A 108 -7.58 -9.72 -18.00
CA LEU A 108 -6.41 -9.97 -17.18
C LEU A 108 -6.51 -11.45 -16.80
N ASP A 109 -6.00 -12.28 -17.71
CA ASP A 109 -5.71 -13.67 -17.43
C ASP A 109 -4.79 -13.71 -16.19
N PRO A 110 -5.10 -14.48 -15.13
CA PRO A 110 -4.21 -14.68 -14.00
C PRO A 110 -2.79 -15.15 -14.40
N ASN A 111 -2.61 -15.64 -15.64
CA ASN A 111 -1.33 -16.06 -16.21
C ASN A 111 -0.65 -15.03 -17.12
N ASN A 112 -1.25 -13.85 -17.36
CA ASN A 112 -0.66 -12.85 -18.25
C ASN A 112 -0.29 -11.58 -17.46
N PRO A 113 1.01 -11.37 -17.16
CA PRO A 113 1.46 -10.16 -16.47
C PRO A 113 1.11 -8.91 -17.29
N PRO A 114 1.06 -7.71 -16.67
CA PRO A 114 0.72 -6.46 -17.35
C PRO A 114 1.68 -6.26 -18.52
N THR A 115 1.22 -6.58 -19.72
CA THR A 115 2.07 -6.83 -20.89
C THR A 115 2.24 -5.56 -21.73
N SER A 116 1.54 -4.48 -21.39
CA SER A 116 1.69 -3.18 -22.06
C SER A 116 2.58 -2.22 -21.25
N SER A 117 3.58 -1.63 -21.94
CA SER A 117 4.44 -0.59 -21.37
C SER A 117 3.64 0.63 -20.84
N LYS A 118 2.43 0.85 -21.37
CA LYS A 118 1.54 1.94 -20.98
C LYS A 118 0.92 1.71 -19.60
N GLU A 119 0.48 0.49 -19.30
CA GLU A 119 -0.08 0.13 -17.98
C GLU A 119 1.00 0.19 -16.90
N LEU A 120 2.20 -0.33 -17.17
CA LEU A 120 3.31 -0.27 -16.22
C LEU A 120 3.67 1.18 -15.87
N LYS A 121 3.69 2.09 -16.84
CA LYS A 121 3.94 3.52 -16.59
C LYS A 121 2.83 4.18 -15.75
N LYS A 122 1.57 3.78 -15.96
CA LYS A 122 0.44 4.27 -15.16
C LYS A 122 0.57 3.80 -13.70
N ILE A 123 0.85 2.52 -13.50
CA ILE A 123 1.10 1.91 -12.17
C ILE A 123 2.28 2.60 -11.47
N GLN A 124 3.37 2.87 -12.20
CA GLN A 124 4.54 3.60 -11.70
C GLN A 124 4.24 5.05 -11.28
N ALA A 125 3.33 5.72 -11.98
CA ALA A 125 2.91 7.07 -11.62
C ALA A 125 2.04 7.06 -10.36
N GLU A 126 1.07 6.14 -10.28
CA GLU A 126 0.16 6.03 -9.14
C GLU A 126 0.90 5.69 -7.84
N ILE A 127 1.85 4.75 -7.87
CA ILE A 127 2.67 4.44 -6.70
C ILE A 127 3.52 5.65 -6.28
N ARG A 128 4.09 6.39 -7.23
CA ARG A 128 4.87 7.59 -6.94
C ARG A 128 4.02 8.64 -6.23
N ASP A 129 2.80 8.83 -6.69
CA ASP A 129 1.89 9.83 -6.13
C ASP A 129 1.46 9.46 -4.71
N VAL A 130 1.15 8.18 -4.46
CA VAL A 130 0.86 7.67 -3.11
C VAL A 130 2.04 7.88 -2.17
N MET A 131 3.25 7.52 -2.60
CA MET A 131 4.46 7.63 -1.78
C MET A 131 4.84 9.09 -1.53
N ARG A 132 4.63 9.98 -2.52
CA ARG A 132 4.76 11.43 -2.34
C ARG A 132 3.74 11.99 -1.38
N GLN A 133 2.49 11.53 -1.43
CA GLN A 133 1.43 11.98 -0.52
C GLN A 133 1.76 11.62 0.93
N ILE A 134 2.22 10.39 1.16
CA ILE A 134 2.69 9.92 2.46
C ILE A 134 3.87 10.78 2.96
N ALA A 135 4.87 11.02 2.11
CA ALA A 135 6.00 11.89 2.46
C ALA A 135 5.58 13.35 2.73
N ALA A 136 4.60 13.89 2.01
CA ALA A 136 4.13 15.27 2.16
C ALA A 136 3.37 15.51 3.47
N THR A 137 2.68 14.49 4.01
CA THR A 137 1.96 14.59 5.30
C THR A 137 2.87 14.64 6.55
N ILE A 138 4.19 14.73 6.35
CA ILE A 138 5.21 14.89 7.41
C ILE A 138 5.63 16.36 7.55
N SER A 139 5.25 17.22 6.61
CA SER A 139 5.54 18.67 6.65
C SER A 139 4.61 19.44 7.57
#